data_AF-A0A7V5YIS4-F1
#
_entry.id   AF-A0A7V5YIS4-F1
#
_cell.length_a   1.000
_cell.length_b   1.000
_cell.length_c   1.000
_cell.angle_alpha   90.00
_cell.angle_beta   90.00
_cell.angle_gamma   90.00
#
_symmetry.space_group_name_H-M   'P 1'
#
loop_
_entity.id
_entity.type
_entity.pdbx_description
1 polymer ?
#
loop_
_entity_poly.entity_id
_entity_poly.type
_entity_poly.pdbx_seq_one_letter_code
_entity_poly.pdbx_strand_id
1 'polypeptide(L)'
;MTREHEELRYQEGLQALSEFYTHAQAEEATPTYIEQHFSFIDSGVKIVGVFDRIDIPNVNRPQDGLIIDYKTSQVKSQEEAEKKTKASRQLAIYALAYEHLFNALPAALELRFLTPRLFIGRVAPTEKALDRARSEIERAAEGIRAGRFPAEPSYFACSYCPYRAICPAKK
;
A
#
# COMPACT_ATOMS: atom_id res chain seq x y z
N MET A 1 10.97 -23.27 9.98
CA MET A 1 11.75 -22.53 8.98
C MET A 1 13.11 -23.19 8.94
N THR A 2 13.59 -23.64 7.78
CA THR A 2 14.89 -24.33 7.66
C THR A 2 15.97 -23.31 7.33
N ARG A 3 17.23 -23.60 7.67
CA ARG A 3 18.39 -22.77 7.29
C ARG A 3 18.47 -22.52 5.78
N GLU A 4 18.05 -23.50 4.99
CA GLU A 4 17.96 -23.39 3.53
C GLU A 4 16.93 -22.34 3.07
N HIS A 5 15.77 -22.26 3.72
CA HIS A 5 14.79 -21.21 3.45
C HIS A 5 15.28 -19.82 3.86
N GLU A 6 16.05 -19.72 4.94
CA GLU A 6 16.67 -18.46 5.37
C GLU A 6 17.69 -17.96 4.35
N GLU A 7 18.58 -18.84 3.88
CA GLU A 7 19.56 -18.50 2.86
C GLU A 7 18.89 -18.08 1.55
N LEU A 8 17.86 -18.79 1.09
CA LEU A 8 17.14 -18.43 -0.12
C LEU A 8 16.53 -17.02 -0.02
N ARG A 9 15.88 -16.70 1.10
CA ARG A 9 15.29 -15.36 1.32
C ARG A 9 16.35 -14.28 1.43
N TYR A 10 17.51 -14.60 1.99
CA TYR A 10 18.65 -13.68 2.03
C TYR A 10 19.14 -13.34 0.63
N GLN A 11 19.33 -14.35 -0.23
CA GLN A 11 19.73 -14.16 -1.63
C GLN A 11 18.68 -13.39 -2.43
N GLU A 12 17.39 -13.71 -2.27
CA GLU A 12 16.29 -12.93 -2.87
C GLU A 12 16.31 -11.46 -2.43
N GLY A 13 16.62 -11.19 -1.16
CA GLY A 13 16.76 -9.83 -0.64
C GLY A 13 17.92 -9.06 -1.26
N LEU A 14 19.08 -9.70 -1.41
CA LEU A 14 20.25 -9.10 -2.07
C LEU A 14 19.96 -8.76 -3.53
N GLN A 15 19.30 -9.67 -4.26
CA GLN A 15 18.89 -9.43 -5.64
C GLN A 15 17.93 -8.25 -5.73
N ALA A 16 16.89 -8.22 -4.88
CA ALA A 16 15.91 -7.13 -4.85
C ALA A 16 16.56 -5.77 -4.58
N LEU A 17 17.52 -5.70 -3.66
CA LEU A 17 18.27 -4.47 -3.36
C LEU A 17 19.12 -4.01 -4.54
N SER A 18 19.79 -4.93 -5.23
CA SER A 18 20.62 -4.64 -6.41
C SER A 18 19.79 -4.06 -7.56
N GLU A 19 18.63 -4.67 -7.84
CA GLU A 19 17.71 -4.20 -8.88
C GLU A 19 17.08 -2.85 -8.51
N PHE A 20 16.64 -2.70 -7.26
CA PHE A 20 16.15 -1.43 -6.75
C PHE A 20 17.18 -0.31 -6.92
N TYR A 21 18.43 -0.55 -6.50
CA TYR A 21 19.50 0.43 -6.60
C TYR A 21 19.77 0.84 -8.06
N THR A 22 19.84 -0.14 -8.97
CA THR A 22 20.06 0.10 -10.40
C THR A 22 18.94 0.95 -10.99
N HIS A 23 17.68 0.64 -10.65
CA HIS A 23 16.54 1.41 -11.12
C HIS A 23 16.49 2.82 -10.53
N ALA A 24 16.72 2.97 -9.22
CA ALA A 24 16.70 4.26 -8.54
C ALA A 24 17.78 5.21 -9.07
N GLN A 25 18.97 4.69 -9.42
CA GLN A 25 20.02 5.46 -10.09
C GLN A 25 19.59 5.94 -11.47
N ALA A 26 18.89 5.12 -12.25
CA ALA A 26 18.44 5.47 -13.59
C ALA A 26 17.24 6.44 -13.59
N GLU A 27 16.40 6.42 -12.55
CA GLU A 27 15.23 7.30 -12.44
C GLU A 27 15.62 8.75 -12.10
N GLU A 28 16.79 8.97 -11.48
CA GLU A 28 17.31 10.28 -11.03
C GLU A 28 16.30 11.12 -10.20
N ALA A 29 15.26 10.48 -9.66
CA ALA A 29 14.22 11.15 -8.91
C ALA A 29 14.68 11.43 -7.47
N THR A 30 14.58 12.69 -7.06
CA THR A 30 14.85 13.10 -5.67
C THR A 30 13.57 13.01 -4.85
N PRO A 31 13.51 12.15 -3.81
CA PRO A 31 12.35 12.08 -2.94
C PRO A 31 12.07 13.42 -2.25
N THR A 32 10.81 13.83 -2.21
CA THR A 32 10.41 15.02 -1.43
C THR A 32 10.17 14.65 0.02
N TYR A 33 9.50 13.51 0.25
CA TYR A 33 9.26 12.96 1.58
C TYR A 33 9.53 11.46 1.60
N ILE A 34 10.12 10.98 2.68
CA ILE A 34 10.38 9.55 2.95
C ILE A 34 9.88 9.25 4.35
N GLU A 35 9.15 8.14 4.53
CA GLU A 35 8.59 7.71 5.81
C GLU A 35 7.78 8.83 6.51
N GLN A 36 7.02 9.58 5.72
CA GLN A 36 6.28 10.75 6.22
C GLN A 36 5.02 10.32 6.94
N HIS A 37 4.95 10.62 8.23
CA HIS A 37 3.74 10.43 9.02
C HIS A 37 2.62 11.36 8.56
N PHE A 38 1.39 10.84 8.58
CA PHE A 38 0.18 11.63 8.37
C PHE A 38 -0.86 11.34 9.45
N SER A 39 -1.70 12.34 9.70
CA SER A 39 -2.86 12.23 10.58
C SER A 39 -3.91 13.22 10.11
N PHE A 40 -5.12 12.75 9.86
CA PHE A 40 -6.27 13.59 9.55
C PHE A 40 -7.54 13.04 10.19
N ILE A 41 -8.59 13.85 10.23
CA ILE A 41 -9.91 13.46 10.70
C ILE A 41 -10.87 13.56 9.51
N ASP A 42 -11.60 12.49 9.27
CA ASP A 42 -12.65 12.42 8.25
C ASP A 42 -13.89 11.77 8.84
N SER A 43 -15.06 12.39 8.70
CA SER A 43 -16.34 11.93 9.30
C SER A 43 -16.21 11.55 10.80
N GLY A 44 -15.40 12.27 11.58
CA GLY A 44 -15.16 11.98 13.01
C GLY A 44 -14.30 10.75 13.29
N VAL A 45 -13.70 10.13 12.26
CA VAL A 45 -12.71 9.06 12.37
C VAL A 45 -11.32 9.66 12.21
N LYS A 46 -10.42 9.39 13.15
CA LYS A 46 -9.01 9.76 13.01
C LYS A 46 -8.28 8.69 12.21
N ILE A 47 -7.71 9.08 11.07
CA ILE A 47 -6.88 8.22 10.22
C ILE A 47 -5.42 8.63 10.40
N VAL A 48 -4.57 7.64 10.65
CA VAL A 48 -3.12 7.81 10.84
C VAL A 48 -2.37 6.79 10.01
N GLY A 49 -1.17 7.14 9.56
CA GLY A 49 -0.31 6.24 8.80
C GLY A 49 1.03 6.88 8.45
N VAL A 50 1.76 6.20 7.59
CA VAL A 50 3.08 6.61 7.11
C VAL A 50 3.11 6.36 5.60
N PHE A 51 3.54 7.36 4.83
CA PHE A 51 3.88 7.14 3.42
C PHE A 51 5.31 6.62 3.33
N ASP A 52 5.55 5.57 2.54
CA ASP A 52 6.92 5.12 2.27
C ASP A 52 7.71 6.24 1.54
N ARG A 53 7.13 6.79 0.46
CA ARG A 53 7.74 7.87 -0.32
C ARG A 53 6.72 8.73 -1.05
N ILE A 54 6.99 10.03 -1.09
CA ILE A 54 6.27 11.01 -1.91
C ILE A 54 7.28 11.83 -2.71
N ASP A 55 7.03 11.95 -4.01
CA ASP A 55 7.81 12.78 -4.92
C ASP A 55 6.92 13.90 -5.46
N ILE A 56 7.29 15.16 -5.20
CA ILE A 56 6.62 16.34 -5.72
C ILE A 56 7.66 17.16 -6.50
N PRO A 57 7.73 17.00 -7.84
CA PRO A 57 8.78 17.64 -8.66
C PRO A 57 8.85 19.16 -8.49
N ASN A 58 7.70 19.79 -8.22
CA ASN A 58 7.61 21.19 -7.85
C ASN A 58 6.65 21.32 -6.67
N VAL A 59 7.16 21.69 -5.49
CA VAL A 59 6.36 21.84 -4.26
C VAL A 59 5.21 22.85 -4.39
N ASN A 60 5.27 23.77 -5.35
CA ASN A 60 4.17 24.70 -5.66
C ASN A 60 3.10 24.10 -6.57
N ARG A 61 3.30 22.87 -7.08
CA ARG A 61 2.36 22.11 -7.90
C ARG A 61 2.15 20.70 -7.31
N PRO A 62 1.51 20.59 -6.14
CA PRO A 62 1.26 19.29 -5.50
C PRO A 62 0.43 18.33 -6.35
N GLN A 63 -0.31 18.81 -7.35
CA GLN A 63 -1.01 17.98 -8.31
C GLN A 63 -0.10 17.14 -9.22
N ASP A 64 1.18 17.51 -9.34
CA ASP A 64 2.19 16.75 -10.09
C ASP A 64 2.78 15.62 -9.23
N GLY A 65 2.33 15.47 -7.98
CA GLY A 65 2.90 14.53 -7.01
C GLY A 65 2.72 13.07 -7.39
N LEU A 66 3.61 12.24 -6.87
CA LEU A 66 3.61 10.79 -7.01
C LEU A 66 3.76 10.16 -5.63
N ILE A 67 2.84 9.26 -5.29
CA ILE A 67 2.97 8.42 -4.08
C ILE A 67 3.53 7.07 -4.50
N ILE A 68 4.58 6.62 -3.81
CA ILE A 68 5.25 5.34 -4.07
C ILE A 68 5.20 4.51 -2.79
N ASP A 69 4.68 3.29 -2.87
CA ASP A 69 4.70 2.30 -1.80
C ASP A 69 5.45 1.05 -2.28
N TYR A 70 6.39 0.58 -1.47
CA TYR A 70 7.30 -0.51 -1.82
C TYR A 70 6.81 -1.82 -1.21
N LYS A 71 6.71 -2.86 -2.05
CA LYS A 71 6.26 -4.19 -1.63
C LYS A 71 7.34 -5.24 -1.92
N THR A 72 7.59 -6.09 -0.93
CA THR A 72 8.43 -7.29 -1.07
C THR A 72 7.62 -8.55 -1.37
N SER A 73 6.31 -8.42 -1.54
CA SER A 73 5.44 -9.51 -2.00
C SER A 73 5.69 -9.79 -3.48
N GLN A 74 5.69 -11.06 -3.86
CA GLN A 74 5.92 -11.44 -5.25
C GLN A 74 4.71 -11.12 -6.16
N VAL A 75 5.03 -10.75 -7.40
CA VAL A 75 4.10 -10.69 -8.55
C VAL A 75 4.74 -11.40 -9.74
N LYS A 76 3.92 -12.05 -10.57
CA LYS A 76 4.38 -12.88 -11.69
C LYS A 76 4.49 -12.10 -13.00
N SER A 77 3.81 -10.96 -13.11
CA SER A 77 3.78 -10.16 -14.34
C SER A 77 3.50 -8.68 -14.05
N GLN A 78 3.81 -7.84 -15.04
CA GLN A 78 3.46 -6.42 -15.03
C GLN A 78 1.93 -6.23 -14.94
N GLU A 79 1.16 -7.05 -15.65
CA GLU A 79 -0.31 -7.05 -15.57
C GLU A 79 -0.81 -7.33 -14.14
N GLU A 80 -0.20 -8.27 -13.44
CA GLU A 80 -0.53 -8.55 -12.04
C GLU A 80 -0.24 -7.34 -11.14
N ALA A 81 0.92 -6.68 -11.34
CA ALA A 81 1.30 -5.49 -10.59
C ALA A 81 0.30 -4.34 -10.80
N GLU A 82 -0.10 -4.07 -12.05
CA GLU A 82 -1.11 -3.07 -12.39
C GLU A 82 -2.47 -3.41 -11.78
N LYS A 83 -2.90 -4.67 -11.87
CA LYS A 83 -4.16 -5.12 -11.30
C LYS A 83 -4.18 -4.94 -9.78
N LYS A 84 -3.10 -5.30 -9.08
CA LYS A 84 -2.96 -5.09 -7.63
C LYS A 84 -2.96 -3.61 -7.26
N THR A 85 -2.28 -2.78 -8.04
CA THR A 85 -2.22 -1.33 -7.83
C THR A 85 -3.60 -0.69 -7.99
N LYS A 86 -4.32 -0.99 -9.07
CA LYS A 86 -5.69 -0.50 -9.33
C LYS A 86 -6.69 -0.94 -8.24
N ALA A 87 -6.47 -2.10 -7.64
CA ALA A 87 -7.32 -2.63 -6.57
C ALA A 87 -6.86 -2.25 -5.15
N SER A 88 -5.78 -1.47 -5.01
CA SER A 88 -5.16 -1.18 -3.72
C SER A 88 -5.99 -0.20 -2.90
N ARG A 89 -6.63 -0.71 -1.85
CA ARG A 89 -7.30 0.11 -0.82
C ARG A 89 -6.31 1.02 -0.11
N GLN A 90 -5.10 0.52 0.16
CA GLN A 90 -4.05 1.29 0.84
C GLN A 90 -3.68 2.54 0.05
N LEU A 91 -3.48 2.41 -1.27
CA LEU A 91 -3.17 3.57 -2.13
C LEU A 91 -4.31 4.58 -2.19
N ALA A 92 -5.57 4.12 -2.18
CA ALA A 92 -6.72 5.05 -2.13
C ALA A 92 -6.75 5.83 -0.80
N ILE A 93 -6.42 5.19 0.33
CA ILE A 93 -6.29 5.87 1.63
C ILE A 93 -5.11 6.85 1.63
N TYR A 94 -4.00 6.49 0.99
CA TYR A 94 -2.85 7.39 0.82
C TYR A 94 -3.22 8.60 -0.04
N ALA A 95 -4.01 8.44 -1.10
CA ALA A 95 -4.50 9.56 -1.89
C ALA A 95 -5.39 10.51 -1.08
N LEU A 96 -6.28 9.97 -0.21
CA LEU A 96 -7.05 10.79 0.74
C LEU A 96 -6.14 11.55 1.72
N ALA A 97 -5.14 10.87 2.28
CA ALA A 97 -4.18 11.50 3.18
C ALA A 97 -3.39 12.62 2.48
N TYR A 98 -2.98 12.39 1.23
CA TYR A 98 -2.28 13.37 0.41
C TYR A 98 -3.17 14.59 0.10
N GLU A 99 -4.43 14.36 -0.26
CA GLU A 99 -5.43 15.41 -0.45
C GLU A 99 -5.57 16.29 0.81
N HIS A 100 -5.65 15.67 1.99
CA HIS A 100 -5.72 16.41 3.25
C HIS A 100 -4.45 17.21 3.58
N LEU A 101 -3.27 16.72 3.21
CA LEU A 101 -2.00 17.40 3.51
C LEU A 101 -1.68 18.53 2.54
N PHE A 102 -1.94 18.32 1.25
CA PHE A 102 -1.50 19.22 0.18
C PHE A 102 -2.64 19.97 -0.51
N ASN A 103 -3.89 19.72 -0.11
CA ASN A 103 -5.09 20.30 -0.71
C ASN A 103 -5.17 20.10 -2.24
N ALA A 104 -4.67 18.95 -2.70
CA ALA A 104 -4.64 18.51 -4.10
C ALA A 104 -4.50 16.99 -4.15
N LEU A 105 -4.96 16.34 -5.22
CA LEU A 105 -4.68 14.93 -5.47
C LEU A 105 -3.35 14.77 -6.21
N PRO A 106 -2.59 13.69 -5.95
CA PRO A 106 -1.36 13.41 -6.70
C PRO A 106 -1.70 13.01 -8.15
N ALA A 107 -0.75 13.21 -9.08
CA ALA A 107 -0.89 12.79 -10.46
C ALA A 107 -1.02 11.26 -10.59
N ALA A 108 -0.29 10.51 -9.76
CA ALA A 108 -0.32 9.06 -9.77
C ALA A 108 0.06 8.44 -8.42
N LEU A 109 -0.27 7.15 -8.31
CA LEU A 109 0.00 6.27 -7.18
C LEU A 109 0.70 5.01 -7.72
N GLU A 110 1.72 4.55 -7.03
CA GLU A 110 2.52 3.38 -7.42
C GLU A 110 2.62 2.33 -6.32
N LEU A 111 2.49 1.07 -6.73
CA LEU A 111 3.10 -0.04 -5.99
C LEU A 111 4.33 -0.50 -6.76
N ARG A 112 5.48 -0.49 -6.09
CA ARG A 112 6.75 -1.02 -6.62
C ARG A 112 7.03 -2.36 -5.95
N PHE A 113 6.87 -3.45 -6.70
CA PHE A 113 7.15 -4.80 -6.24
C PHE A 113 8.62 -5.11 -6.48
N LEU A 114 9.39 -5.35 -5.41
CA LEU A 114 10.84 -5.50 -5.46
C LEU A 114 11.29 -6.95 -5.71
N THR A 115 10.39 -7.93 -5.61
CA THR A 115 10.72 -9.36 -5.71
C THR A 115 9.82 -10.09 -6.71
N PRO A 116 10.35 -11.10 -7.44
CA PRO A 116 11.78 -11.44 -7.58
C PRO A 116 12.55 -10.43 -8.44
N ARG A 117 11.83 -9.52 -9.11
CA ARG A 117 12.37 -8.41 -9.86
C ARG A 117 11.46 -7.19 -9.76
N LEU A 118 11.95 -6.03 -10.17
CA LEU A 118 11.14 -4.81 -10.14
C LEU A 118 9.95 -4.85 -11.12
N PHE A 119 8.74 -4.74 -10.58
CA PHE A 119 7.53 -4.41 -11.33
C PHE A 119 6.86 -3.18 -10.73
N ILE A 120 6.41 -2.26 -11.58
CA ILE A 120 5.80 -1.00 -11.16
C ILE A 120 4.36 -0.96 -11.67
N GLY A 121 3.39 -1.12 -10.78
CA GLY A 121 2.02 -0.80 -11.11
C GLY A 121 1.76 0.67 -10.83
N ARG A 122 1.10 1.36 -11.77
CA ARG A 122 0.77 2.78 -11.66
C ARG A 122 -0.72 3.01 -11.92
N VAL A 123 -1.34 3.89 -11.15
CA VAL A 123 -2.73 4.31 -11.33
C VAL A 123 -2.92 5.77 -10.96
N ALA A 124 -3.77 6.50 -11.68
CA ALA A 124 -4.21 7.83 -11.25
C ALA A 124 -5.31 7.69 -10.17
N PRO A 125 -5.34 8.55 -9.13
CA PRO A 125 -6.46 8.57 -8.21
C PRO A 125 -7.76 8.89 -8.98
N THR A 126 -8.86 8.29 -8.54
CA THR A 126 -10.19 8.55 -9.12
C THR A 126 -11.19 8.78 -8.01
N GLU A 127 -12.16 9.66 -8.23
CA GLU A 127 -13.21 9.96 -7.25
C GLU A 127 -13.88 8.70 -6.72
N LYS A 128 -14.21 7.77 -7.63
CA LYS A 128 -14.81 6.47 -7.29
C LYS A 128 -13.94 5.65 -6.32
N ALA A 129 -12.62 5.70 -6.45
CA ALA A 129 -11.71 4.99 -5.56
C ALA A 129 -11.62 5.68 -4.18
N LEU A 130 -11.64 7.02 -4.16
CA LEU A 130 -11.64 7.82 -2.94
C LEU A 130 -12.95 7.64 -2.15
N ASP A 131 -14.10 7.74 -2.82
CA ASP A 131 -15.42 7.49 -2.22
C ASP A 131 -15.53 6.09 -1.63
N ARG A 132 -15.02 5.09 -2.36
CA ARG A 132 -14.96 3.72 -1.88
C ARG A 132 -14.08 3.61 -0.63
N ALA A 133 -12.94 4.27 -0.60
CA ALA A 133 -12.06 4.25 0.57
C ALA A 133 -12.72 4.92 1.78
N ARG A 134 -13.37 6.09 1.61
CA ARG A 134 -14.14 6.75 2.67
C ARG A 134 -15.24 5.82 3.22
N SER A 135 -16.04 5.21 2.33
CA SER A 135 -17.09 4.26 2.73
C SER A 135 -16.55 3.03 3.46
N GLU A 136 -15.42 2.47 3.01
CA GLU A 136 -14.78 1.33 3.68
C GLU A 136 -14.23 1.72 5.07
N ILE A 137 -13.67 2.93 5.23
CA ILE A 137 -13.23 3.50 6.52
C ILE A 137 -14.42 3.67 7.46
N GLU A 138 -15.50 4.31 7.00
CA GLU A 138 -16.70 4.56 7.82
C GLU A 138 -17.32 3.26 8.31
N ARG A 139 -17.50 2.28 7.42
CA ARG A 139 -18.03 0.95 7.76
C ARG A 139 -17.15 0.24 8.79
N ALA A 140 -15.82 0.29 8.61
CA ALA A 140 -14.90 -0.30 9.58
C ALA A 140 -15.00 0.39 10.94
N ALA A 141 -15.02 1.73 10.96
CA ALA A 141 -15.11 2.52 12.18
C ALA A 141 -16.44 2.30 12.93
N GLU A 142 -17.56 2.20 12.21
CA GLU A 142 -18.87 1.88 12.79
C GLU A 142 -18.87 0.48 13.40
N GLY A 143 -18.36 -0.52 12.68
CA GLY A 143 -18.25 -1.90 13.18
C GLY A 143 -17.41 -1.98 14.46
N ILE A 144 -16.25 -1.32 14.48
CA ILE A 144 -15.36 -1.26 15.64
C ILE A 144 -16.07 -0.61 16.84
N ARG A 145 -16.68 0.57 16.66
CA ARG A 145 -17.40 1.27 17.75
C ARG A 145 -18.58 0.47 18.30
N ALA A 146 -19.27 -0.27 17.43
CA ALA A 146 -20.38 -1.13 17.82
C ALA A 146 -19.93 -2.48 18.41
N GLY A 147 -18.63 -2.76 18.50
CA GLY A 147 -18.11 -4.05 18.97
C GLY A 147 -18.47 -5.23 18.04
N ARG A 148 -18.75 -4.97 16.77
CA ARG A 148 -19.18 -5.98 15.78
C ARG A 148 -17.97 -6.53 15.04
N PHE A 149 -17.55 -7.73 15.44
CA PHE A 149 -16.43 -8.46 14.82
C PHE A 149 -16.86 -9.83 14.29
N PRO A 150 -17.81 -9.90 13.34
CA PRO A 150 -18.18 -11.17 12.74
C PRO A 150 -16.96 -11.78 12.04
N ALA A 151 -16.77 -13.09 12.19
CA ALA A 151 -15.77 -13.80 11.42
C ALA A 151 -16.20 -13.90 9.95
N GLU A 152 -15.27 -13.68 9.03
CA GLU A 152 -15.46 -13.87 7.59
C GLU A 152 -14.62 -15.05 7.07
N PRO A 153 -14.99 -16.31 7.39
CA PRO A 153 -14.14 -17.44 7.11
C PRO A 153 -14.10 -17.78 5.62
N SER A 154 -12.88 -17.82 5.08
CA SER A 154 -12.54 -18.41 3.79
C SER A 154 -11.34 -19.34 3.95
N TYR A 155 -11.14 -20.27 3.01
CA TYR A 155 -9.97 -21.17 3.04
C TYR A 155 -8.65 -20.40 3.16
N PHE A 156 -8.48 -19.36 2.32
CA PHE A 156 -7.28 -18.52 2.34
C PHE A 156 -7.13 -17.73 3.65
N ALA A 157 -8.18 -17.04 4.11
CA ALA A 157 -8.10 -16.24 5.33
C ALA A 157 -7.85 -17.13 6.57
N CYS A 158 -8.50 -18.30 6.64
CA CYS A 158 -8.34 -19.21 7.78
C CYS A 158 -6.97 -19.87 7.82
N SER A 159 -6.38 -20.24 6.66
CA SER A 159 -5.11 -20.97 6.58
C SER A 159 -3.94 -20.23 7.24
N TYR A 160 -3.93 -18.90 7.14
CA TYR A 160 -2.87 -18.05 7.72
C TYR A 160 -3.33 -17.30 8.99
N CYS A 161 -4.54 -17.55 9.48
CA CYS A 161 -5.07 -16.85 10.64
C CYS A 161 -4.42 -17.35 11.95
N PRO A 162 -3.79 -16.49 12.75
CA PRO A 162 -3.17 -16.90 14.02
C PRO A 162 -4.21 -17.39 15.04
N TYR A 163 -5.47 -16.97 14.90
CA TYR A 163 -6.57 -17.39 15.78
C TYR A 163 -7.30 -18.65 15.30
N ARG A 164 -6.84 -19.31 14.22
CA ARG A 164 -7.52 -20.48 13.63
C ARG A 164 -7.76 -21.59 14.66
N ALA A 165 -6.83 -21.81 15.59
CA ALA A 165 -6.95 -22.87 16.60
C ALA A 165 -8.20 -22.69 17.50
N ILE A 166 -8.54 -21.43 17.82
CA ILE A 166 -9.62 -21.07 18.75
C ILE A 166 -10.87 -20.53 18.05
N CYS A 167 -10.83 -20.31 16.72
CA CYS A 167 -11.94 -19.74 15.98
C CYS A 167 -13.07 -20.77 15.75
N PRO A 168 -14.30 -20.52 16.24
CA PRO A 168 -15.43 -21.44 16.06
C PRO A 168 -15.94 -21.48 14.61
N ALA A 169 -15.66 -20.43 13.82
CA ALA A 169 -16.10 -20.30 12.43
C ALA A 169 -15.06 -20.80 11.40
N LYS A 170 -13.96 -21.41 11.84
CA LYS A 170 -12.85 -21.82 10.96
C LYS A 170 -13.34 -22.75 9.83
N LYS A 171 -12.80 -22.54 8.63
CA LYS A 171 -12.94 -23.45 7.49
C LYS A 171 -11.66 -24.27 7.28
#